data_AF-A0A9D1P5P4-F1
#
_entry.id   AF-A0A9D1P5P4-F1
#
_cell.length_a   1.000
_cell.length_b   1.000
_cell.length_c   1.000
_cell.angle_alpha   90.00
_cell.angle_beta   90.00
_cell.angle_gamma   90.00
#
_symmetry.space_group_name_H-M   'P 1'
#
loop_
_entity.id
_entity.type
_entity.pdbx_description
1 polymer ?
#
loop_
_entity_poly.entity_id
_entity_poly.type
_entity_poly.pdbx_seq_one_letter_code
_entity_poly.pdbx_strand_id
1 'polypeptide(L)'
;MAEWYKDLYVGENVKGKKRKMIRLVNRGCFVPDLYLITFASNGRDQLDILEERRFLLDAGIWEMPEIIGMAVGQREALEIVCRIAEESRRAGYGGNLSAYLRGR
;
A
#
# COMPACT_ATOMS: atom_id res chain seq x y z
N MET A 1 -6.94 2.39 -14.00
CA MET A 1 -5.58 1.80 -13.88
C MET A 1 -5.09 2.11 -12.47
N ALA A 2 -4.45 1.17 -11.80
CA ALA A 2 -3.86 1.41 -10.49
C ALA A 2 -2.87 2.57 -10.53
N GLU A 3 -3.06 3.60 -9.70
CA GLU A 3 -2.02 4.59 -9.46
C GLU A 3 -1.05 4.06 -8.40
N TRP A 4 0.24 4.17 -8.68
CA TRP A 4 1.30 3.68 -7.82
C TRP A 4 2.10 4.87 -7.31
N TYR A 5 2.31 4.92 -6.00
CA TYR A 5 3.13 5.94 -5.38
C TYR A 5 4.57 5.89 -5.90
N LYS A 6 5.16 7.07 -6.15
CA LYS A 6 6.49 7.21 -6.78
C LYS A 6 7.57 6.46 -5.99
N ASP A 7 7.55 6.62 -4.67
CA ASP A 7 8.43 5.94 -3.73
C ASP A 7 7.75 4.71 -3.11
N LEU A 8 7.15 3.86 -3.95
CA LEU A 8 6.42 2.66 -3.53
C LEU A 8 7.20 1.89 -2.46
N TYR A 9 6.58 1.69 -1.30
CA TYR A 9 7.14 0.86 -0.24
C TYR A 9 6.97 -0.61 -0.59
N VAL A 10 8.07 -1.35 -0.55
CA VAL A 10 8.08 -2.74 -1.00
C VAL A 10 8.67 -3.59 0.10
N GLY A 11 7.90 -4.59 0.51
CA GLY A 11 8.34 -5.62 1.44
C GLY A 11 9.58 -6.37 0.92
N GLU A 12 10.37 -6.92 1.81
CA GLU A 12 11.57 -7.69 1.48
C GLU A 12 11.25 -8.87 0.55
N ASN A 13 10.15 -9.57 0.81
CA ASN A 13 9.67 -10.70 0.00
C ASN A 13 9.23 -10.28 -1.41
N VAL A 14 8.87 -9.02 -1.58
CA VAL A 14 8.38 -8.45 -2.83
C VAL A 14 9.49 -7.80 -3.65
N LYS A 15 10.60 -7.40 -3.02
CA LYS A 15 11.68 -6.62 -3.64
C LYS A 15 12.23 -7.27 -4.92
N GLY A 16 12.41 -8.59 -4.92
CA GLY A 16 12.87 -9.35 -6.10
C GLY A 16 11.80 -9.60 -7.17
N LYS A 17 10.52 -9.52 -6.82
CA LYS A 17 9.37 -9.84 -7.70
C LYS A 17 8.49 -8.62 -8.02
N LYS A 18 8.87 -7.41 -7.60
CA LYS A 18 8.12 -6.15 -7.74
C LYS A 18 7.48 -5.99 -9.12
N ARG A 19 8.26 -6.07 -10.20
CA ARG A 19 7.75 -5.92 -11.58
C ARG A 19 6.74 -6.99 -12.00
N LYS A 20 6.86 -8.21 -11.46
CA LYS A 20 5.88 -9.28 -11.72
C LYS A 20 4.59 -9.00 -10.97
N MET A 21 4.68 -8.61 -9.70
CA MET A 21 3.52 -8.32 -8.86
C MET A 21 2.73 -7.09 -9.34
N ILE A 22 3.39 -5.97 -9.64
CA ILE A 22 2.73 -4.79 -10.24
C ILE A 22 1.94 -5.19 -11.50
N ARG A 23 2.51 -6.05 -12.36
CA ARG A 23 1.81 -6.53 -13.56
C ARG A 23 0.61 -7.41 -13.25
N LEU A 24 0.67 -8.23 -12.19
CA LEU A 24 -0.45 -9.08 -11.76
C LEU A 24 -1.57 -8.23 -11.18
N VAL A 25 -1.25 -7.31 -10.27
CA VAL A 25 -2.19 -6.34 -9.68
C VAL A 25 -2.86 -5.50 -10.79
N ASN A 26 -2.07 -4.93 -11.71
CA ASN A 26 -2.60 -4.15 -12.83
C ASN A 26 -3.51 -4.95 -13.79
N ARG A 27 -3.36 -6.29 -13.83
CA ARG A 27 -4.21 -7.18 -14.62
C ARG A 27 -5.43 -7.68 -13.85
N GLY A 28 -5.57 -7.33 -12.57
CA GLY A 28 -6.59 -7.92 -11.71
C GLY A 28 -6.38 -9.42 -11.48
N CYS A 29 -5.14 -9.90 -11.56
CA CYS A 29 -4.83 -11.29 -11.26
C CYS A 29 -4.68 -11.47 -9.75
N PHE A 30 -5.43 -12.42 -9.19
CA PHE A 30 -5.32 -12.80 -7.79
C PHE A 30 -3.91 -13.27 -7.44
N VAL A 31 -3.28 -12.59 -6.47
CA VAL A 31 -2.03 -13.03 -5.86
C VAL A 31 -2.29 -13.46 -4.41
N PRO A 32 -2.04 -14.75 -4.06
CA PRO A 32 -2.20 -15.22 -2.70
C PRO A 32 -1.28 -14.47 -1.73
N ASP A 33 -1.78 -14.17 -0.53
CA ASP A 33 -1.03 -13.56 0.58
C ASP A 33 -0.44 -12.17 0.25
N LEU A 34 -1.01 -11.49 -0.75
CA LEU A 34 -0.62 -10.14 -1.12
C LEU A 34 -1.46 -9.10 -0.36
N TYR A 35 -0.74 -8.17 0.28
CA TYR A 35 -1.31 -7.04 0.98
C TYR A 35 -0.89 -5.74 0.29
N LEU A 36 -1.87 -4.88 0.05
CA LEU A 36 -1.70 -3.56 -0.52
C LEU A 36 -1.96 -2.52 0.55
N ILE A 37 -1.15 -1.46 0.56
CA ILE A 37 -1.30 -0.33 1.48
C ILE A 37 -1.77 0.85 0.64
N THR A 38 -2.91 1.43 1.01
CA THR A 38 -3.54 2.56 0.30
C THR A 38 -3.86 3.67 1.27
N PHE A 39 -4.18 4.86 0.77
CA PHE A 39 -4.83 5.87 1.60
C PHE A 39 -6.18 5.36 2.07
N ALA A 40 -6.50 5.61 3.33
CA ALA A 40 -7.80 5.25 3.86
C ALA A 40 -8.88 6.17 3.28
N SER A 41 -10.00 5.58 2.84
CA SER A 41 -11.15 6.30 2.28
C SER A 41 -12.22 6.62 3.31
N ASN A 42 -12.09 6.09 4.54
CA ASN A 42 -13.10 6.18 5.60
C ASN A 42 -13.10 7.53 6.36
N GLY A 43 -12.16 8.44 6.07
CA GLY A 43 -12.05 9.76 6.68
C GLY A 43 -11.64 9.77 8.16
N ARG A 44 -11.36 8.61 8.76
CA ARG A 44 -10.88 8.47 10.16
C ARG A 44 -9.44 8.00 10.21
N ASP A 45 -9.14 6.97 9.44
CA ASP A 45 -7.81 6.39 9.37
C ASP A 45 -6.96 7.12 8.33
N GLN A 46 -5.64 6.93 8.40
CA GLN A 46 -4.71 7.54 7.45
C GLN A 46 -4.35 6.59 6.32
N LEU A 47 -4.20 5.30 6.64
CA LEU A 47 -3.79 4.24 5.72
C LEU A 47 -4.65 3.00 5.96
N ASP A 48 -5.00 2.32 4.88
CA ASP A 48 -5.68 1.02 4.91
C ASP A 48 -4.71 -0.07 4.44
N ILE A 49 -4.74 -1.22 5.13
CA ILE A 49 -4.05 -2.44 4.70
C ILE A 49 -5.11 -3.38 4.13
N LEU A 50 -5.11 -3.53 2.81
CA LEU A 50 -6.07 -4.33 2.07
C LEU A 50 -5.44 -5.66 1.65
N GLU A 51 -6.09 -6.76 2.00
CA GLU A 51 -5.76 -8.07 1.42
C GLU A 51 -6.36 -8.14 0.00
N GLU A 52 -5.58 -8.62 -0.98
CA GLU A 52 -6.01 -8.69 -2.39
C GLU A 52 -7.31 -9.45 -2.62
N ARG A 53 -7.64 -10.40 -1.75
CA ARG A 53 -8.89 -11.17 -1.84
C ARG A 53 -10.14 -10.27 -1.70
N ARG A 54 -10.07 -9.23 -0.86
CA ARG A 54 -11.15 -8.24 -0.68
C ARG A 54 -11.16 -7.25 -1.85
N PHE A 55 -9.98 -6.89 -2.32
CA PHE A 55 -9.75 -5.95 -3.41
C PHE A 55 -10.34 -6.40 -4.75
N LEU A 56 -10.21 -7.70 -5.10
CA LEU A 56 -10.77 -8.26 -6.34
C LEU A 56 -12.30 -8.46 -6.30
N LEU A 57 -12.86 -8.70 -5.11
CA LEU A 57 -14.31 -8.82 -4.92
C LEU A 57 -15.00 -7.45 -4.93
N ASP A 58 -14.32 -6.41 -4.40
CA ASP A 58 -14.80 -5.03 -4.40
C ASP A 58 -14.39 -4.25 -5.68
N ALA A 59 -13.65 -4.85 -6.62
CA ALA A 59 -13.20 -4.24 -7.89
C ALA A 59 -14.33 -3.88 -8.88
N GLY A 60 -15.59 -3.88 -8.43
CA GLY A 60 -16.64 -3.05 -8.98
C GLY A 60 -16.53 -1.57 -8.58
N ILE A 61 -15.59 -1.18 -7.71
CA ILE A 61 -15.30 0.20 -7.34
C ILE A 61 -14.30 0.78 -8.35
N TRP A 62 -14.81 1.64 -9.21
CA TRP A 62 -14.15 2.23 -10.37
C TRP A 62 -12.98 3.20 -10.05
N GLU A 63 -12.64 3.42 -8.79
CA GLU A 63 -11.55 4.30 -8.37
C GLU A 63 -10.63 3.56 -7.40
N MET A 64 -9.57 2.97 -7.96
CA MET A 64 -8.47 2.46 -7.17
C MET A 64 -7.78 3.63 -6.46
N PRO A 65 -7.75 3.67 -5.11
CA PRO A 65 -6.91 4.63 -4.41
C PRO A 65 -5.44 4.33 -4.71
N GLU A 66 -4.61 5.37 -4.61
CA GLU A 66 -3.17 5.26 -4.85
C GLU A 66 -2.54 4.20 -3.94
N ILE A 67 -1.81 3.25 -4.55
CA ILE A 67 -1.07 2.20 -3.83
C ILE A 67 0.25 2.79 -3.34
N ILE A 68 0.38 2.89 -2.02
CA ILE A 68 1.55 3.42 -1.32
C ILE A 68 2.57 2.30 -1.06
N GLY A 69 2.09 1.08 -0.83
CA GLY A 69 2.98 -0.04 -0.51
C GLY A 69 2.42 -1.40 -0.86
N MET A 70 3.32 -2.38 -0.92
CA MET A 70 3.01 -3.76 -1.26
C MET A 70 3.89 -4.73 -0.47
N ALA A 71 3.25 -5.72 0.15
CA ALA A 71 3.89 -6.73 0.99
C ALA A 71 3.29 -8.12 0.77
N VAL A 72 4.09 -9.15 0.99
CA VAL A 72 3.62 -10.54 1.08
C VAL A 72 3.56 -10.92 2.55
N GLY A 73 2.36 -11.20 3.03
CA GLY A 73 2.06 -11.44 4.43
C GLY A 73 1.71 -10.19 5.22
N GLN A 74 0.78 -10.36 6.17
CA GLN A 74 0.25 -9.28 7.00
C GLN A 74 1.35 -8.60 7.86
N ARG A 75 2.32 -9.38 8.35
CA ARG A 75 3.42 -8.87 9.18
C ARG A 75 4.29 -7.87 8.43
N GLU A 76 4.64 -8.20 7.19
CA GLU A 76 5.46 -7.33 6.35
C GLU A 76 4.69 -6.05 5.98
N ALA A 77 3.37 -6.14 5.79
CA ALA A 77 2.53 -4.96 5.58
C ALA A 77 2.53 -4.04 6.81
N LEU A 78 2.41 -4.60 8.01
CA LEU A 78 2.51 -3.83 9.27
C LEU A 78 3.88 -3.18 9.43
N GLU A 79 4.96 -3.90 9.12
CA GLU A 79 6.33 -3.38 9.17
C GLU A 79 6.50 -2.16 8.23
N ILE A 80 5.91 -2.19 7.04
CA ILE A 80 5.90 -1.04 6.13
C ILE A 80 5.17 0.15 6.77
N VAL A 81 3.98 -0.05 7.33
CA VAL A 81 3.22 1.05 7.98
C VAL A 81 3.98 1.61 9.17
N CYS A 82 4.57 0.76 10.01
CA CYS A 82 5.44 1.18 11.11
C CYS A 82 6.63 2.01 10.61
N ARG A 83 7.26 1.60 9.51
CA ARG A 83 8.35 2.34 8.89
C ARG A 83 7.90 3.71 8.40
N ILE A 84 6.75 3.81 7.72
CA ILE A 84 6.18 5.10 7.30
C ILE A 84 5.92 5.99 8.53
N ALA A 85 5.41 5.42 9.62
CA ALA A 85 5.17 6.15 10.86
C ALA A 85 6.46 6.68 11.49
N GLU A 86 7.50 5.86 11.58
CA GLU A 86 8.81 6.29 12.05
C GLU A 86 9.43 7.37 11.16
N GLU A 87 9.36 7.22 9.84
CA GLU A 87 9.87 8.19 8.87
C GLU A 87 9.11 9.53 8.99
N SER A 88 7.78 9.50 9.12
CA SER A 88 6.96 10.70 9.33
C SER A 88 7.31 11.43 10.62
N ARG A 89 7.58 10.69 11.70
CA ARG A 89 7.95 11.23 13.00
C ARG A 89 9.33 11.87 12.94
N ARG A 90 10.31 11.22 12.29
CA ARG A 90 11.66 11.76 12.10
C ARG A 90 11.66 13.02 11.22
N ALA A 91 10.77 13.08 10.24
CA ALA A 91 10.61 14.23 9.37
C ALA A 91 9.82 15.40 10.02
N GLY A 92 9.33 15.24 11.25
CA GLY A 92 8.65 16.31 12.00
C GLY A 92 7.14 16.41 11.74
N TYR A 93 6.53 15.45 11.03
CA TYR A 93 5.08 15.44 10.75
C TYR A 93 4.23 14.94 11.94
N GLY A 94 4.85 14.63 13.08
CA GLY A 94 4.13 14.30 14.33
C GLY A 94 3.24 13.05 14.27
N GLY A 95 3.48 12.14 13.32
CA GLY A 95 2.63 10.96 13.09
C GLY A 95 1.51 11.18 12.05
N ASN A 96 1.53 12.30 11.33
CA ASN A 96 0.69 12.49 10.15
C ASN A 96 1.35 11.85 8.91
N LEU A 97 1.01 10.59 8.67
CA LEU A 97 1.49 9.76 7.55
C LEU A 97 1.01 10.33 6.21
N SER A 98 -0.23 10.81 6.15
CA SER A 98 -0.81 11.34 4.92
C SER A 98 -0.11 12.62 4.44
N ALA A 99 0.17 13.55 5.35
CA ALA A 99 0.93 14.76 5.05
C ALA A 99 2.38 14.42 4.66
N TYR A 100 2.99 13.45 5.34
CA TYR A 100 4.33 12.98 5.01
C TYR A 100 4.43 12.38 3.61
N LEU A 101 3.49 11.51 3.24
CA LEU A 101 3.48 10.85 1.93
C LEU A 101 3.13 11.81 0.80
N ARG A 102 2.23 12.78 1.02
CA ARG A 102 1.91 13.80 0.01
C ARG A 102 3.00 14.85 -0.19
N GLY A 103 3.88 15.02 0.80
CA GLY A 103 5.00 15.96 0.75
C GLY A 103 6.25 15.44 0.02
N ARG A 104 6.21 14.21 -0.52
CA ARG A 104 7.29 13.52 -1.22
C ARG A 104 6.95 13.38 -2.71
#